data_AF-A0A7X0QZW4-F1
#
_entry.id   AF-A0A7X0QZW4-F1
#
_cell.length_a   1.000
_cell.length_b   1.000
_cell.length_c   1.000
_cell.angle_alpha   90.00
_cell.angle_beta   90.00
_cell.angle_gamma   90.00
#
_symmetry.space_group_name_H-M   'P 1'
#
loop_
_entity.id
_entity.type
_entity.pdbx_description
1 polymer ?
#
loop_
_entity_poly.entity_id
_entity_poly.type
_entity_poly.pdbx_seq_one_letter_code
_entity_poly.pdbx_strand_id
1 'polypeptide(L)'
;MKKLRIQVVTLFFLSHKLPAIRKQLLRYLIAGIKDQHKWKYKKVVDLLYTFQDVERLMEALWLLHKSGVTYTEADSAGRYGPHALDIHWSAAVENELAFSDYDETDFYTNNLSQAEERNPYLVINVLFESQDLDAVKSKISFWCHTALTNPWEYQAMDKVEMADIYQRVNKIVEAAFVLNEIQLLKNGNKSSILGTPLQVKV
;
A
#
# COMPACT_ATOMS: atom_id res chain seq x y z
N MET A 1 -5.48 4.62 -20.15
CA MET A 1 -4.42 3.84 -19.48
C MET A 1 -4.20 4.20 -18.01
N LYS A 2 -4.00 5.47 -17.61
CA LYS A 2 -3.82 5.89 -16.19
C LYS A 2 -4.93 5.39 -15.25
N LYS A 3 -6.19 5.45 -15.70
CA LYS A 3 -7.37 4.98 -14.95
C LYS A 3 -7.33 3.49 -14.59
N LEU A 4 -6.84 2.64 -15.50
CA LEU A 4 -6.74 1.18 -15.29
C LEU A 4 -5.65 0.82 -14.26
N ARG A 5 -4.56 1.58 -14.22
CA ARG A 5 -3.43 1.32 -13.31
C ARG A 5 -3.76 1.68 -11.86
N ILE A 6 -4.43 2.82 -11.67
CA ILE A 6 -4.92 3.23 -10.36
C ILE A 6 -6.04 2.28 -9.87
N GLN A 7 -6.85 1.72 -10.77
CA GLN A 7 -7.83 0.69 -10.41
C GLN A 7 -7.18 -0.54 -9.75
N VAL A 8 -5.99 -0.97 -10.19
CA VAL A 8 -5.30 -2.11 -9.54
C VAL A 8 -4.92 -1.77 -8.10
N VAL A 9 -4.41 -0.57 -7.86
CA VAL A 9 -4.11 -0.09 -6.50
C VAL A 9 -5.38 -0.04 -5.65
N THR A 10 -6.50 0.44 -6.19
CA THR A 10 -7.78 0.45 -5.48
C THR A 10 -8.32 -0.96 -5.22
N LEU A 11 -8.25 -1.86 -6.19
CA LEU A 11 -8.67 -3.27 -6.01
C LEU A 11 -7.85 -3.97 -4.93
N PHE A 12 -6.55 -3.66 -4.84
CA PHE A 12 -5.70 -4.15 -3.78
C PHE A 12 -6.22 -3.70 -2.41
N PHE A 13 -6.52 -2.40 -2.21
CA PHE A 13 -7.00 -1.88 -0.93
C PHE A 13 -8.48 -2.18 -0.61
N LEU A 14 -9.28 -2.55 -1.62
CA LEU A 14 -10.61 -3.13 -1.39
C LEU A 14 -10.51 -4.53 -0.78
N SER A 15 -9.52 -5.31 -1.21
CA SER A 15 -9.30 -6.69 -0.77
C SER A 15 -8.43 -6.77 0.50
N HIS A 16 -7.54 -5.78 0.70
CA HIS A 16 -6.54 -5.77 1.75
C HIS A 16 -6.48 -4.40 2.43
N LYS A 17 -6.96 -4.32 3.67
CA LYS A 17 -6.88 -3.07 4.45
C LYS A 17 -5.45 -2.79 4.86
N LEU A 18 -5.04 -1.51 4.91
CA LEU A 18 -3.68 -1.12 5.30
C LEU A 18 -3.25 -1.74 6.65
N PRO A 19 -4.05 -1.71 7.72
CA PRO A 19 -3.65 -2.31 9.01
C PRO A 19 -3.42 -3.82 8.90
N ALA A 20 -4.26 -4.51 8.13
CA ALA A 20 -4.16 -5.94 7.90
C ALA A 20 -2.87 -6.30 7.16
N ILE A 21 -2.51 -5.56 6.11
CA ILE A 21 -1.27 -5.78 5.34
C ILE A 21 -0.05 -5.55 6.22
N ARG A 22 0.00 -4.46 6.99
CA ARG A 22 1.12 -4.16 7.91
C ARG A 22 1.34 -5.28 8.92
N LYS A 23 0.25 -5.72 9.55
CA LYS A 23 0.27 -6.85 10.49
C LYS A 23 0.81 -8.11 9.81
N GLN A 24 0.47 -8.31 8.55
CA GLN A 24 0.91 -9.47 7.78
C GLN A 24 2.40 -9.37 7.39
N LEU A 25 2.86 -8.22 6.93
CA LEU A 25 4.28 -7.96 6.67
C LEU A 25 5.14 -8.14 7.93
N LEU A 26 4.66 -7.68 9.09
CA LEU A 26 5.37 -7.84 10.35
C LEU A 26 5.47 -9.31 10.76
N ARG A 27 4.42 -10.10 10.55
CA ARG A 27 4.45 -11.55 10.80
C ARG A 27 5.51 -12.25 9.95
N TYR A 28 5.70 -11.85 8.71
CA TYR A 28 6.76 -12.40 7.85
C TYR A 28 8.14 -12.05 8.34
N LEU A 29 8.36 -10.79 8.72
CA LEU A 29 9.64 -10.35 9.26
C LEU A 29 10.00 -11.19 10.49
N ILE A 30 9.05 -11.34 11.42
CA ILE A 30 9.24 -12.13 12.63
C ILE A 30 9.55 -13.60 12.28
N ALA A 31 8.82 -14.17 11.33
CA ALA A 31 9.01 -15.58 10.96
C ALA A 31 10.36 -15.84 10.29
N GLY A 32 10.79 -14.97 9.37
CA GLY A 32 12.08 -15.08 8.71
C GLY A 32 13.27 -14.75 9.62
N ILE A 33 13.09 -13.92 10.65
CA ILE A 33 14.16 -13.62 11.63
C ILE A 33 14.26 -14.70 12.72
N LYS A 34 13.13 -15.19 13.20
CA LYS A 34 13.05 -16.14 14.32
C LYS A 34 12.96 -17.61 13.86
N ASP A 35 13.09 -17.86 12.56
CA ASP A 35 13.04 -19.18 11.93
C ASP A 35 11.78 -19.99 12.29
N GLN A 36 10.65 -19.29 12.46
CA GLN A 36 9.38 -19.88 12.87
C GLN A 36 8.59 -20.42 11.67
N HIS A 37 9.12 -21.45 11.02
CA HIS A 37 8.48 -22.17 9.90
C HIS A 37 7.20 -22.95 10.30
N LYS A 38 6.70 -22.78 11.54
CA LYS A 38 5.54 -23.50 12.07
C LYS A 38 4.23 -22.77 11.77
N TRP A 39 3.98 -22.53 10.49
CA TRP A 39 2.71 -22.00 10.03
C TRP A 39 1.65 -23.11 10.01
N LYS A 40 0.43 -22.81 10.47
CA LYS A 40 -0.72 -23.70 10.22
C LYS A 40 -1.06 -23.65 8.73
N TYR A 41 -1.41 -24.77 8.10
CA TYR A 41 -1.69 -24.86 6.65
C TYR A 41 -2.61 -23.74 6.12
N LYS A 42 -3.75 -23.49 6.78
CA LYS A 42 -4.66 -22.38 6.42
C LYS A 42 -3.96 -21.02 6.39
N LYS A 43 -3.04 -20.79 7.33
CA LYS A 43 -2.24 -19.56 7.37
C LYS A 43 -1.27 -19.52 6.20
N VAL A 44 -0.62 -20.61 5.80
CA VAL A 44 0.33 -20.64 4.66
C VAL A 44 -0.32 -20.16 3.35
N VAL A 45 -1.55 -20.56 3.09
CA VAL A 45 -2.28 -20.14 1.87
C VAL A 45 -2.57 -18.64 1.88
N ASP A 46 -3.15 -18.13 2.98
CA ASP A 46 -3.42 -16.69 3.15
C ASP A 46 -2.13 -15.86 3.01
N LEU A 47 -1.01 -16.43 3.50
CA LEU A 47 0.30 -15.81 3.43
C LEU A 47 0.78 -15.68 1.97
N LEU A 48 0.77 -16.78 1.22
CA LEU A 48 1.18 -16.78 -0.18
C LEU A 48 0.38 -15.81 -1.04
N TYR A 49 -0.95 -15.75 -0.85
CA TYR A 49 -1.79 -14.79 -1.58
C TYR A 49 -1.44 -13.34 -1.26
N THR A 50 -1.22 -13.02 0.02
CA THR A 50 -0.81 -11.66 0.41
C THR A 50 0.48 -11.23 -0.30
N PHE A 51 1.45 -12.15 -0.43
CA PHE A 51 2.70 -11.86 -1.16
C PHE A 51 2.46 -11.61 -2.65
N GLN A 52 1.66 -12.44 -3.30
CA GLN A 52 1.30 -12.25 -4.71
C GLN A 52 0.59 -10.92 -4.94
N ASP A 53 -0.25 -10.49 -4.01
CA ASP A 53 -0.94 -9.22 -4.11
C ASP A 53 -0.01 -8.03 -3.87
N VAL A 54 0.99 -8.16 -2.99
CA VAL A 54 2.07 -7.16 -2.86
C VAL A 54 2.90 -7.09 -4.14
N GLU A 55 3.21 -8.22 -4.80
CA GLU A 55 3.90 -8.21 -6.10
C GLU A 55 3.06 -7.51 -7.18
N ARG A 56 1.76 -7.82 -7.27
CA ARG A 56 0.83 -7.13 -8.19
C ARG A 56 0.74 -5.64 -7.91
N LEU A 57 0.78 -5.25 -6.64
CA LEU A 57 0.85 -3.85 -6.27
C LEU A 57 2.14 -3.21 -6.80
N MET A 58 3.30 -3.86 -6.63
CA MET A 58 4.58 -3.37 -7.17
C MET A 58 4.53 -3.22 -8.69
N GLU A 59 3.94 -4.17 -9.41
CA GLU A 59 3.74 -4.09 -10.87
C GLU A 59 2.88 -2.87 -11.25
N ALA A 60 1.77 -2.65 -10.53
CA ALA A 60 0.90 -1.51 -10.78
C ALA A 60 1.62 -0.17 -10.55
N LEU A 61 2.40 -0.08 -9.46
CA LEU A 61 3.20 1.11 -9.13
C LEU A 61 4.32 1.34 -10.15
N TRP A 62 4.98 0.28 -10.63
CA TRP A 62 5.97 0.37 -11.70
C TRP A 62 5.36 0.91 -13.00
N LEU A 63 4.17 0.44 -13.37
CA LEU A 63 3.44 0.96 -14.52
C LEU A 63 3.03 2.42 -14.33
N LEU A 64 2.74 2.86 -13.10
CA LEU A 64 2.51 4.27 -12.78
C LEU A 64 3.80 5.08 -12.94
N HIS A 65 4.93 4.60 -12.43
CA HIS A 65 6.24 5.22 -12.62
C HIS A 65 6.58 5.39 -14.11
N LYS A 66 6.48 4.32 -14.91
CA LYS A 66 6.72 4.34 -16.36
C LYS A 66 5.74 5.22 -17.15
N SER A 67 4.61 5.60 -16.56
CA SER A 67 3.66 6.49 -17.23
C SER A 67 4.11 7.95 -17.27
N GLY A 68 5.16 8.33 -16.53
CA GLY A 68 5.65 9.70 -16.46
C GLY A 68 4.63 10.67 -15.88
N VAL A 69 3.67 10.18 -15.08
CA VAL A 69 2.67 11.03 -14.44
C VAL A 69 3.36 11.97 -13.46
N THR A 70 3.21 13.27 -13.71
CA THR A 70 3.59 14.31 -12.76
C THR A 70 2.53 14.42 -11.68
N TYR A 71 2.98 14.42 -10.43
CA TYR A 71 2.15 14.60 -9.25
C TYR A 71 2.41 15.99 -8.67
N THR A 72 1.35 16.71 -8.35
CA THR A 72 1.38 18.09 -7.85
C THR A 72 0.78 18.16 -6.45
N GLU A 73 1.11 19.18 -5.65
CA GLU A 73 0.47 19.37 -4.33
C GLU A 73 -1.06 19.57 -4.44
N ALA A 74 -1.54 20.11 -5.56
CA ALA A 74 -2.97 20.18 -5.86
C ALA A 74 -3.62 18.79 -5.94
N ASP A 75 -2.85 17.74 -6.22
CA ASP A 75 -3.36 16.38 -6.23
C ASP A 75 -3.65 15.83 -4.84
N SER A 76 -2.96 16.29 -3.79
CA SER A 76 -3.13 15.87 -2.39
C SER A 76 -3.95 16.85 -1.55
N ALA A 77 -4.29 18.03 -2.08
CA ALA A 77 -5.04 19.08 -1.38
C ALA A 77 -6.41 18.64 -0.82
N GLY A 78 -7.03 17.61 -1.40
CA GLY A 78 -8.30 17.06 -0.88
C GLY A 78 -8.13 16.13 0.33
N ARG A 79 -6.91 15.63 0.59
CA ARG A 79 -6.62 14.71 1.69
C ARG A 79 -6.04 15.40 2.91
N TYR A 80 -5.18 16.39 2.72
CA TYR A 80 -4.52 17.10 3.83
C TYR A 80 -5.07 18.52 3.93
N GLY A 81 -5.61 18.85 5.10
CA GLY A 81 -6.06 20.18 5.43
C GLY A 81 -4.89 21.18 5.62
N PRO A 82 -5.19 22.45 5.91
CA PRO A 82 -4.18 23.48 6.15
C PRO A 82 -3.32 23.20 7.40
N HIS A 83 -3.78 22.35 8.31
CA HIS A 83 -3.03 21.88 9.48
C HIS A 83 -2.57 20.43 9.29
N ALA A 84 -1.36 20.11 9.76
CA ALA A 84 -0.73 18.81 9.55
C ALA A 84 -1.46 17.62 10.19
N LEU A 85 -2.43 17.87 11.08
CA LEU A 85 -3.24 16.84 11.75
C LEU A 85 -4.60 16.61 11.07
N ASP A 86 -5.00 17.49 10.15
CA ASP A 86 -6.31 17.39 9.50
C ASP A 86 -6.20 16.44 8.29
N ILE A 87 -6.38 15.15 8.53
CA ILE A 87 -6.45 14.13 7.48
C ILE A 87 -7.91 13.86 7.15
N HIS A 88 -8.28 14.07 5.90
CA HIS A 88 -9.57 13.66 5.37
C HIS A 88 -9.48 12.22 4.86
N TRP A 89 -10.37 11.38 5.38
CA TRP A 89 -10.47 9.98 5.02
C TRP A 89 -11.50 9.77 3.92
N SER A 90 -11.26 8.80 3.02
CA SER A 90 -12.29 8.41 2.08
C SER A 90 -13.44 7.68 2.79
N ALA A 91 -14.62 7.66 2.18
CA ALA A 91 -15.76 6.90 2.70
C ALA A 91 -15.46 5.41 2.95
N ALA A 92 -14.47 4.84 2.24
CA ALA A 92 -14.01 3.48 2.49
C ALA A 92 -13.34 3.35 3.86
N VAL A 93 -12.45 4.27 4.23
CA VAL A 93 -11.80 4.28 5.55
C VAL A 93 -12.81 4.67 6.63
N GLU A 94 -13.67 5.66 6.40
CA GLU A 94 -14.73 6.03 7.35
C GLU A 94 -15.65 4.85 7.68
N ASN A 95 -15.97 4.01 6.68
CA ASN A 95 -16.74 2.80 6.90
C ASN A 95 -15.99 1.80 7.80
N GLU A 96 -14.70 1.60 7.58
CA GLU A 96 -13.89 0.73 8.44
C GLU A 96 -13.83 1.24 9.89
N LEU A 97 -13.69 2.56 10.09
CA LEU A 97 -13.69 3.18 11.41
C LEU A 97 -15.05 3.06 12.12
N ALA A 98 -16.15 3.10 11.37
CA ALA A 98 -17.49 3.01 11.93
C ALA A 98 -17.94 1.57 12.23
N PHE A 99 -17.47 0.59 11.46
CA PHE A 99 -18.03 -0.77 11.46
C PHE A 99 -17.01 -1.89 11.73
N SER A 100 -15.75 -1.58 11.96
CA SER A 100 -14.70 -2.55 12.33
C SER A 100 -14.03 -2.18 13.65
N ASP A 101 -13.18 -3.07 14.17
CA ASP A 101 -12.39 -2.84 15.39
C ASP A 101 -11.12 -2.01 15.13
N TYR A 102 -11.10 -1.18 14.08
CA TYR A 102 -9.95 -0.35 13.74
C TYR A 102 -10.02 1.01 14.41
N ASP A 103 -8.87 1.51 14.83
CA ASP A 103 -8.70 2.89 15.27
C ASP A 103 -8.17 3.77 14.12
N GLU A 104 -8.39 5.07 14.19
CA GLU A 104 -7.88 6.01 13.19
C GLU A 104 -6.36 5.90 13.03
N THR A 105 -5.65 5.70 14.13
CA THR A 105 -4.18 5.57 14.14
C THR A 105 -3.69 4.36 13.35
N ASP A 106 -4.52 3.32 13.14
CA ASP A 106 -4.17 2.16 12.33
C ASP A 106 -3.96 2.53 10.84
N PHE A 107 -4.58 3.62 10.39
CA PHE A 107 -4.51 4.12 9.00
C PHE A 107 -3.44 5.21 8.80
N TYR A 108 -2.85 5.75 9.86
CA TYR A 108 -1.77 6.72 9.75
C TYR A 108 -0.52 6.10 9.14
N THR A 109 0.18 6.87 8.31
CA THR A 109 1.45 6.50 7.68
C THR A 109 2.58 6.63 8.69
N ASN A 110 3.37 5.57 8.84
CA ASN A 110 4.40 5.47 9.89
C ASN A 110 5.82 5.53 9.32
N ASN A 111 5.96 5.27 8.01
CA ASN A 111 7.24 5.13 7.32
C ASN A 111 7.45 6.21 6.26
N LEU A 112 6.43 7.04 5.99
CA LEU A 112 6.52 8.17 5.07
C LEU A 112 6.95 9.43 5.81
N SER A 113 7.84 10.21 5.20
CA SER A 113 8.03 11.61 5.58
C SER A 113 6.85 12.46 5.11
N GLN A 114 6.67 13.65 5.69
CA GLN A 114 5.62 14.57 5.29
C GLN A 114 5.64 14.92 3.79
N ALA A 115 6.84 15.03 3.19
CA ALA A 115 6.99 15.27 1.75
C ALA A 115 6.48 14.08 0.92
N GLU A 116 6.73 12.85 1.37
CA GLU A 116 6.28 11.62 0.72
C GLU A 116 4.79 11.37 0.92
N GLU A 117 4.24 11.77 2.07
CA GLU A 117 2.78 11.77 2.29
C GLU A 117 2.07 12.74 1.34
N ARG A 118 2.65 13.92 1.15
CA ARG A 118 2.12 14.92 0.21
C ARG A 118 2.34 14.53 -1.23
N ASN A 119 3.40 13.78 -1.53
CA ASN A 119 3.74 13.29 -2.87
C ASN A 119 4.27 11.84 -2.81
N PRO A 120 3.36 10.84 -2.82
CA PRO A 120 3.74 9.42 -2.72
C PRO A 120 4.54 8.91 -3.94
N TYR A 121 4.55 9.65 -5.05
CA TYR A 121 5.39 9.29 -6.20
C TYR A 121 6.88 9.44 -5.89
N LEU A 122 7.28 10.21 -4.88
CA LEU A 122 8.68 10.30 -4.46
C LEU A 122 9.20 8.92 -4.05
N VAL A 123 8.43 8.16 -3.26
CA VAL A 123 8.80 6.80 -2.83
C VAL A 123 8.91 5.86 -4.02
N ILE A 124 7.92 5.93 -4.92
CA ILE A 124 7.84 5.07 -6.10
C ILE A 124 9.03 5.33 -7.04
N ASN A 125 9.34 6.60 -7.28
CA ASN A 125 10.44 7.00 -8.16
C ASN A 125 11.79 6.58 -7.58
N VAL A 126 12.05 6.89 -6.30
CA VAL A 126 13.31 6.49 -5.65
C VAL A 126 13.53 4.99 -5.72
N LEU A 127 12.48 4.19 -5.51
CA LEU A 127 12.57 2.74 -5.65
C LEU A 127 12.96 2.35 -7.09
N PHE A 128 12.17 2.76 -8.08
CA PHE A 128 12.31 2.27 -9.46
C PHE A 128 13.41 2.96 -10.27
N GLU A 129 14.00 4.04 -9.75
CA GLU A 129 15.26 4.62 -10.24
C GLU A 129 16.46 3.78 -9.81
N SER A 130 16.41 3.18 -8.62
CA SER A 130 17.51 2.41 -8.05
C SER A 130 17.45 0.90 -8.38
N GLN A 131 16.27 0.37 -8.68
CA GLN A 131 16.03 -1.05 -8.92
C GLN A 131 14.99 -1.24 -10.01
N ASP A 132 15.22 -2.18 -10.92
CA ASP A 132 14.16 -2.64 -11.82
C ASP A 132 13.11 -3.48 -11.06
N LEU A 133 11.96 -3.67 -11.70
CA LEU A 133 10.84 -4.41 -11.11
C LEU A 133 11.22 -5.87 -10.81
N ASP A 134 12.02 -6.50 -11.66
CA ASP A 134 12.40 -7.91 -11.52
C ASP A 134 13.31 -8.12 -10.32
N ALA A 135 14.23 -7.19 -10.05
CA ALA A 135 15.07 -7.17 -8.86
C ALA A 135 14.25 -7.01 -7.58
N VAL A 136 13.26 -6.10 -7.58
CA VAL A 136 12.35 -5.91 -6.44
C VAL A 136 11.54 -7.18 -6.18
N LYS A 137 10.94 -7.78 -7.23
CA LYS A 137 10.16 -9.02 -7.12
C LYS A 137 11.02 -10.18 -6.62
N SER A 138 12.23 -10.31 -7.14
CA SER A 138 13.16 -11.37 -6.72
C SER A 138 13.48 -11.27 -5.22
N LYS A 139 13.70 -10.06 -4.70
CA LYS A 139 13.92 -9.81 -3.27
C LYS A 139 12.70 -10.14 -2.41
N ILE A 140 11.51 -9.71 -2.83
CA ILE A 140 10.26 -10.01 -2.12
C ILE A 140 10.00 -11.53 -2.09
N SER A 141 10.23 -12.19 -3.21
CA SER A 141 10.11 -13.64 -3.33
C SER A 141 11.13 -14.36 -2.44
N PHE A 142 12.39 -13.93 -2.42
CA PHE A 142 13.41 -14.53 -1.57
C PHE A 142 13.08 -14.38 -0.07
N TRP A 143 12.54 -13.22 0.32
CA TRP A 143 12.03 -13.02 1.68
C TRP A 143 10.86 -13.97 1.99
N CYS A 144 9.90 -14.09 1.08
CA CYS A 144 8.77 -15.02 1.23
C CYS A 144 9.23 -16.46 1.45
N HIS A 145 10.14 -16.95 0.61
CA HIS A 145 10.70 -18.30 0.75
C HIS A 145 11.42 -18.47 2.09
N THR A 146 12.22 -17.49 2.51
CA THR A 146 12.90 -17.53 3.81
C THR A 146 11.90 -17.59 4.98
N ALA A 147 10.79 -16.88 4.91
CA ALA A 147 9.77 -16.89 5.96
C ALA A 147 8.93 -18.18 6.00
N LEU A 148 8.87 -18.94 4.90
CA LEU A 148 8.02 -20.12 4.75
C LEU A 148 8.79 -21.45 4.84
N THR A 149 10.09 -21.45 4.57
CA THR A 149 10.92 -22.65 4.50
C THR A 149 11.79 -22.82 5.75
N ASN A 150 12.11 -24.07 6.08
CA ASN A 150 13.05 -24.39 7.13
C ASN A 150 14.46 -23.90 6.74
N PRO A 151 15.15 -23.07 7.55
CA PRO A 151 16.49 -22.57 7.23
C PRO A 151 17.56 -23.67 7.12
N TRP A 152 17.29 -24.87 7.63
CA TRP A 152 18.18 -26.03 7.45
C TRP A 152 18.06 -26.68 6.07
N GLU A 153 17.00 -26.37 5.31
CA GLU A 153 16.70 -26.94 3.99
C GLU A 153 16.96 -25.94 2.85
N TYR A 154 17.23 -24.67 3.17
CA TYR A 154 17.32 -23.59 2.19
C TYR A 154 18.24 -22.46 2.65
N GLN A 155 18.89 -21.79 1.71
CA GLN A 155 19.69 -20.60 2.01
C GLN A 155 18.76 -19.47 2.46
N ALA A 156 18.77 -19.15 3.75
CA ALA A 156 17.98 -18.04 4.28
C ALA A 156 18.54 -16.68 3.85
N MET A 157 17.65 -15.73 3.60
CA MET A 157 17.99 -14.31 3.47
C MET A 157 18.62 -13.80 4.77
N ASP A 158 19.62 -12.92 4.64
CA ASP A 158 20.23 -12.27 5.80
C ASP A 158 19.21 -11.42 6.57
N LYS A 159 19.32 -11.36 7.90
CA LYS A 159 18.36 -10.67 8.76
C LYS A 159 18.35 -9.16 8.54
N VAL A 160 19.50 -8.56 8.24
CA VAL A 160 19.61 -7.13 7.94
C VAL A 160 19.00 -6.85 6.59
N GLU A 161 19.28 -7.69 5.58
CA GLU A 161 18.66 -7.59 4.26
C GLU A 161 17.13 -7.71 4.34
N MET A 162 16.63 -8.65 5.14
CA MET A 162 15.20 -8.84 5.34
C MET A 162 14.52 -7.65 6.02
N ALA A 163 15.18 -7.06 7.01
CA ALA A 163 14.69 -5.85 7.67
C ALA A 163 14.65 -4.65 6.70
N ASP A 164 15.67 -4.48 5.85
CA ASP A 164 15.70 -3.44 4.81
C ASP A 164 14.56 -3.64 3.80
N ILE A 165 14.35 -4.86 3.30
CA ILE A 165 13.24 -5.17 2.38
C ILE A 165 11.89 -4.91 3.06
N TYR A 166 11.71 -5.35 4.31
CA TYR A 166 10.48 -5.07 5.07
C TYR A 166 10.19 -3.57 5.17
N GLN A 167 11.19 -2.75 5.52
CA GLN A 167 11.02 -1.31 5.62
C GLN A 167 10.63 -0.69 4.28
N ARG A 168 11.31 -1.08 3.19
CA ARG A 168 10.99 -0.60 1.84
C ARG A 168 9.58 -0.99 1.41
N VAL A 169 9.19 -2.26 1.61
CA VAL A 169 7.86 -2.75 1.23
C VAL A 169 6.77 -2.03 2.03
N ASN A 170 6.93 -1.84 3.34
CA ASN A 170 5.95 -1.08 4.13
C ASN A 170 5.83 0.36 3.63
N LYS A 171 6.96 1.01 3.36
CA LYS A 171 6.98 2.38 2.86
C LYS A 171 6.25 2.51 1.52
N ILE A 172 6.42 1.54 0.62
CA ILE A 172 5.73 1.49 -0.67
C ILE A 172 4.23 1.21 -0.51
N VAL A 173 3.85 0.27 0.36
CA VAL A 173 2.44 -0.02 0.65
C VAL A 173 1.75 1.22 1.22
N GLU A 174 2.42 1.96 2.10
CA GLU A 174 1.91 3.23 2.62
C GLU A 174 1.74 4.28 1.51
N ALA A 175 2.75 4.48 0.66
CA ALA A 175 2.66 5.39 -0.47
C ALA A 175 1.49 5.03 -1.41
N ALA A 176 1.29 3.72 -1.66
CA ALA A 176 0.18 3.22 -2.44
C ALA A 176 -1.18 3.45 -1.78
N PHE A 177 -1.26 3.30 -0.46
CA PHE A 177 -2.47 3.61 0.30
C PHE A 177 -2.83 5.09 0.17
N VAL A 178 -1.85 5.98 0.36
CA VAL A 178 -2.02 7.43 0.17
C VAL A 178 -2.55 7.73 -1.23
N LEU A 179 -1.96 7.13 -2.27
CA LEU A 179 -2.44 7.27 -3.65
C LEU A 179 -3.90 6.84 -3.83
N ASN A 180 -4.26 5.71 -3.21
CA ASN A 180 -5.63 5.20 -3.26
C ASN A 180 -6.61 6.18 -2.60
N GLU A 181 -6.30 6.66 -1.39
CA GLU A 181 -7.17 7.59 -0.66
C GLU A 181 -7.39 8.89 -1.44
N ILE A 182 -6.34 9.48 -1.97
CA ILE A 182 -6.43 10.66 -2.84
C ILE A 182 -7.35 10.40 -4.03
N GLN A 183 -7.24 9.23 -4.66
CA GLN A 183 -8.08 8.89 -5.80
C GLN A 183 -9.54 8.74 -5.40
N LEU A 184 -9.82 8.08 -4.29
CA LEU A 184 -11.18 7.87 -3.78
C LEU A 184 -11.85 9.21 -3.44
N LEU A 185 -11.14 10.10 -2.74
CA LEU A 185 -11.62 11.45 -2.41
C LEU A 185 -11.91 12.27 -3.67
N LYS A 186 -11.01 12.24 -4.66
CA LYS A 186 -11.23 12.91 -5.96
C LYS A 186 -12.46 12.38 -6.70
N ASN A 187 -12.75 11.10 -6.59
CA ASN A 187 -13.91 10.49 -7.24
C ASN A 187 -15.21 10.79 -6.49
N GLY A 188 -15.20 10.76 -5.15
CA GLY A 188 -16.33 11.15 -4.31
C GLY A 188 -16.77 12.59 -4.56
N ASN A 189 -15.81 13.52 -4.66
CA ASN A 189 -16.08 14.94 -4.92
C ASN A 189 -16.62 15.21 -6.34
N LYS A 190 -16.32 14.35 -7.32
CA LYS A 190 -16.89 14.49 -8.68
C LYS A 190 -18.35 14.06 -8.76
N SER A 191 -18.76 13.11 -7.93
CA SER A 191 -20.16 12.64 -7.87
C SER A 191 -21.08 13.66 -7.18
N SER A 192 -20.57 14.47 -6.24
CA SER A 192 -21.36 15.52 -5.57
C SER A 192 -21.58 16.77 -6.45
N ILE A 193 -20.66 17.08 -7.38
CA ILE A 193 -20.77 18.25 -8.28
C ILE A 193 -21.77 18.01 -9.43
N LEU A 194 -22.06 16.75 -9.78
CA LEU A 194 -23.06 16.40 -10.80
C LEU A 194 -24.50 16.29 -10.24
N GLY A 195 -24.70 16.66 -8.97
CA GLY A 195 -25.95 16.46 -8.22
C GLY A 195 -26.70 17.74 -7.84
N THR A 196 -26.75 18.77 -8.69
CA THR A 196 -27.78 19.83 -8.53
C THR A 196 -29.00 19.47 -9.38
N PRO A 197 -30.17 19.16 -8.77
CA PRO A 197 -31.40 19.03 -9.53
C PRO A 197 -31.77 20.40 -10.08
N LEU A 198 -32.04 20.46 -11.39
CA LEU A 198 -32.78 21.55 -12.01
C LEU A 198 -34.06 21.78 -11.19
N GLN A 199 -34.12 22.89 -10.46
CA GLN A 199 -35.39 23.36 -9.93
C GLN A 199 -36.26 23.76 -11.11
N VAL A 200 -37.18 22.87 -11.49
CA VAL A 200 -38.33 23.22 -12.30
C VAL A 200 -39.24 24.05 -11.39
N LYS A 201 -39.23 25.37 -11.58
CA LYS A 201 -40.30 26.22 -11.08
C LYS A 201 -41.57 25.83 -11.83
N VAL A 202 -42.55 25.32 -11.09
CA VAL A 202 -43.95 25.23 -11.52
C VAL A 202 -44.59 26.60 -11.31
#